data_AF-X1D593-F1
#
_entry.id   AF-X1D593-F1
#
_cell.length_a   1.000
_cell.length_b   1.000
_cell.length_c   1.000
_cell.angle_alpha   90.00
_cell.angle_beta   90.00
_cell.angle_gamma   90.00
#
_symmetry.space_group_name_H-M   'P 1'
#
loop_
_entity.id
_entity.type
_entity.pdbx_description
1 polymer ?
#
loop_
_entity_poly.entity_id
_entity_poly.type
_entity_poly.pdbx_seq_one_letter_code
_entity_poly.pdbx_strand_id
1 'polypeptide(L)'
;QIFISDSVPLDISSVAFDISPGISINRRDGTTIQGGLFTLEHINPNSKFNFQLRVNNLPNYLLGILFKVIYLINKGIVLVGGKKRAGLGYISIIIDKIIYKTSDKTSLLDYDDLDNLTIKDFKLEQLNESNIKDYEINIPLSDLKEKSREEFSDILIEYFMEAWDKFVRDKY
;
A
#
# COMPACT_ATOMS: atom_id res chain seq x y z
N GLN A 1 -6.01 7.99 -14.18
CA GLN A 1 -6.89 6.86 -13.79
C GLN A 1 -6.16 5.96 -12.80
N ILE A 2 -6.83 5.44 -11.77
CA ILE A 2 -6.26 4.48 -10.83
C ILE A 2 -7.01 3.15 -11.01
N PHE A 3 -6.25 2.06 -11.17
CA PHE A 3 -6.75 0.71 -11.24
C PHE A 3 -6.07 -0.13 -10.17
N ILE A 4 -6.86 -0.89 -9.41
CA ILE A 4 -6.38 -1.81 -8.39
C ILE A 4 -6.92 -3.18 -8.80
N SER A 5 -6.04 -4.15 -9.00
CA SER A 5 -6.45 -5.51 -9.30
C SER A 5 -7.03 -6.18 -8.06
N ASP A 6 -7.78 -7.25 -8.27
CA ASP A 6 -8.12 -8.16 -7.19
C ASP A 6 -6.84 -8.70 -6.55
N SER A 7 -6.92 -8.88 -5.23
CA SER A 7 -5.83 -9.43 -4.42
C SER A 7 -5.98 -10.94 -4.35
N VAL A 8 -4.99 -11.66 -4.85
CA VAL A 8 -5.02 -13.13 -4.95
C VAL A 8 -3.97 -13.74 -4.01
N PRO A 9 -4.25 -14.90 -3.39
CA PRO A 9 -3.29 -15.52 -2.48
C PRO A 9 -2.01 -15.90 -3.22
N LEU A 10 -0.85 -15.62 -2.62
CA LEU A 10 0.45 -16.00 -3.20
C LEU A 10 0.61 -17.52 -3.27
N ASP A 11 0.17 -18.21 -2.22
CA ASP A 11 0.11 -19.65 -2.16
C ASP A 11 -1.25 -20.03 -1.57
N ILE A 12 -2.09 -20.65 -2.40
CA ILE A 12 -3.45 -21.09 -2.01
C ILE A 12 -3.39 -22.07 -0.84
N SER A 13 -2.34 -22.90 -0.74
CA SER A 13 -2.20 -23.88 0.33
C SER A 13 -1.80 -23.24 1.67
N SER A 14 -1.25 -22.02 1.63
CA SER A 14 -0.84 -21.26 2.81
C SER A 14 -1.96 -20.42 3.43
N VAL A 15 -3.06 -20.21 2.71
CA VAL A 15 -4.18 -19.40 3.19
C VAL A 15 -5.16 -20.28 3.94
N ALA A 16 -5.22 -20.05 5.25
CA ALA A 16 -6.16 -20.71 6.15
C ALA A 16 -7.25 -19.73 6.60
N PHE A 17 -8.46 -20.27 6.78
CA PHE A 17 -9.60 -19.56 7.32
C PHE A 17 -9.94 -20.13 8.69
N ASP A 18 -10.42 -19.28 9.58
CA ASP A 18 -10.92 -19.68 10.88
C ASP A 18 -12.31 -19.08 11.14
N ILE A 19 -13.08 -19.77 11.98
CA ILE A 19 -14.46 -19.41 12.31
C ILE A 19 -14.50 -19.03 13.78
N SER A 20 -14.74 -17.75 14.04
CA SER A 20 -14.89 -17.24 15.40
C SER A 20 -16.37 -16.98 15.73
N PRO A 21 -16.89 -17.45 16.87
CA PRO A 21 -18.23 -17.11 17.31
C PRO A 21 -18.28 -15.63 17.76
N GLY A 22 -19.41 -14.99 17.52
CA GLY A 22 -19.70 -13.62 17.94
C GLY A 22 -21.11 -13.50 18.50
N ILE A 23 -21.29 -12.54 19.41
CA ILE A 23 -22.59 -12.27 20.03
C ILE A 23 -23.09 -10.89 19.63
N SER A 24 -24.41 -10.78 19.45
CA SER A 24 -25.09 -9.51 19.21
C SER A 24 -25.58 -8.93 20.52
N ILE A 25 -25.13 -7.71 20.82
CA ILE A 25 -25.49 -6.98 22.05
C ILE A 25 -26.54 -5.93 21.70
N ASN A 26 -27.62 -5.90 22.47
CA ASN A 26 -28.66 -4.88 22.37
C ASN A 26 -28.11 -3.54 22.84
N ARG A 27 -28.22 -2.52 21.97
CA ARG A 27 -27.63 -1.19 22.20
C ARG A 27 -28.35 -0.38 23.29
N ARG A 28 -29.59 -0.74 23.66
CA ARG A 28 -30.37 0.00 24.67
C ARG A 28 -30.06 -0.42 26.10
N ASP A 29 -29.95 -1.72 26.34
CA ASP A 29 -29.84 -2.31 27.67
C ASP A 29 -28.50 -3.04 27.91
N GLY A 30 -27.66 -3.18 26.88
CA GLY A 30 -26.36 -3.86 26.97
C GLY A 30 -26.48 -5.38 27.12
N THR A 31 -27.67 -5.95 26.98
CA THR A 31 -27.90 -7.39 27.13
C THR A 31 -27.63 -8.14 25.84
N THR A 32 -27.44 -9.46 25.93
CA THR A 32 -27.35 -10.31 24.75
C THR A 32 -28.72 -10.45 24.09
N ILE A 33 -28.76 -10.33 22.76
CA ILE A 33 -30.00 -10.53 22.00
C ILE A 33 -30.28 -12.04 21.93
N GLN A 34 -31.51 -12.46 22.24
CA GLN A 34 -31.93 -13.84 22.07
C GLN A 34 -31.78 -14.26 20.60
N GLY A 35 -31.07 -15.36 20.34
CA GLY A 35 -30.71 -15.79 18.99
C GLY A 35 -29.60 -14.95 18.31
N GLY A 36 -28.94 -14.07 19.07
CA GLY A 36 -27.91 -13.17 18.55
C GLY A 36 -26.52 -13.78 18.37
N LEU A 37 -26.37 -15.10 18.51
CA LEU A 37 -25.13 -15.82 18.21
C LEU A 37 -24.94 -15.89 16.70
N PHE A 38 -23.78 -15.47 16.22
CA PHE A 38 -23.38 -15.60 14.82
C PHE A 38 -21.96 -16.13 14.74
N THR A 39 -21.58 -16.66 13.59
CA THR A 39 -20.21 -17.08 13.29
C THR A 39 -19.60 -16.11 12.29
N LEU A 40 -18.33 -15.77 12.49
CA LEU A 40 -17.55 -14.93 11.61
C LEU A 40 -16.39 -15.73 11.05
N GLU A 41 -16.41 -15.91 9.74
CA GLU A 41 -15.27 -16.42 8.99
C GLU A 41 -14.26 -15.29 8.76
N HIS A 42 -12.99 -15.57 9.01
CA HIS A 42 -11.90 -14.64 8.79
C HIS A 42 -10.65 -15.37 8.32
N ILE A 43 -9.78 -14.62 7.65
CA ILE A 43 -8.50 -15.12 7.16
C ILE A 43 -7.51 -15.11 8.31
N ASN A 44 -6.72 -16.18 8.44
CA ASN A 44 -5.70 -16.28 9.47
C ASN A 44 -4.61 -15.21 9.30
N PRO A 45 -4.04 -14.70 10.41
CA PRO A 45 -2.90 -13.79 10.36
C PRO A 45 -1.75 -14.39 9.54
N ASN A 46 -0.95 -13.52 8.93
CA ASN A 46 0.19 -13.86 8.07
C ASN A 46 -0.16 -14.48 6.71
N SER A 47 -1.44 -14.64 6.37
CA SER A 47 -1.84 -14.98 5.00
C SER A 47 -1.39 -13.87 4.04
N LYS A 48 -0.64 -14.23 2.99
CA LYS A 48 -0.07 -13.28 2.03
C LYS A 48 -0.83 -13.27 0.72
N PHE A 49 -1.08 -12.08 0.21
CA PHE A 49 -1.78 -11.86 -1.06
C PHE A 49 -0.97 -10.91 -1.94
N ASN A 50 -1.09 -11.10 -3.25
CA ASN A 50 -0.52 -10.22 -4.25
C ASN A 50 -1.62 -9.43 -4.94
N PHE A 51 -1.37 -8.15 -5.17
CA PHE A 51 -2.23 -7.29 -5.96
C PHE A 51 -1.36 -6.33 -6.77
N GLN A 52 -1.95 -5.76 -7.81
CA GLN A 52 -1.31 -4.77 -8.65
C GLN A 52 -2.08 -3.46 -8.62
N LEU A 53 -1.36 -2.37 -8.38
CA LEU A 53 -1.87 -1.02 -8.53
C LEU A 53 -1.28 -0.38 -9.79
N ARG A 54 -2.14 0.11 -10.68
CA ARG A 54 -1.75 0.80 -11.92
C ARG A 54 -2.31 2.22 -11.92
N VAL A 55 -1.45 3.17 -12.23
CA VAL A 55 -1.75 4.60 -12.26
C VAL A 55 -1.38 5.15 -13.62
N ASN A 56 -2.33 5.80 -14.28
CA ASN A 56 -2.14 6.40 -15.60
C ASN A 56 -2.22 7.92 -15.49
N ASN A 57 -1.15 8.59 -15.92
CA ASN A 57 -0.99 10.05 -15.97
C ASN A 57 -1.43 10.72 -14.66
N LEU A 58 -0.88 10.24 -13.54
CA LEU A 58 -1.17 10.79 -12.22
C LEU A 58 0.01 11.69 -11.81
N PRO A 59 -0.23 12.96 -11.45
CA PRO A 59 0.80 13.82 -10.87
C PRO A 59 1.53 13.16 -9.70
N ASN A 60 2.84 13.38 -9.59
CA ASN A 60 3.69 12.78 -8.57
C ASN A 60 3.25 13.15 -7.14
N TYR A 61 2.71 14.36 -6.91
CA TYR A 61 2.15 14.70 -5.59
C TYR A 61 0.94 13.82 -5.20
N LEU A 62 0.11 13.39 -6.16
CA LEU A 62 -1.00 12.46 -5.91
C LEU A 62 -0.50 11.04 -5.67
N LEU A 63 0.62 10.64 -6.28
CA LEU A 63 1.33 9.41 -5.88
C LEU A 63 1.72 9.50 -4.42
N GLY A 64 2.28 10.62 -3.96
CA GLY A 64 2.62 10.80 -2.55
C GLY A 64 1.42 10.65 -1.61
N ILE A 65 0.22 11.13 -1.98
CA ILE A 65 -1.02 10.87 -1.21
C ILE A 65 -1.34 9.37 -1.16
N LEU A 66 -1.24 8.67 -2.29
CA LEU A 66 -1.52 7.25 -2.36
C LEU A 66 -0.58 6.45 -1.44
N PHE A 67 0.72 6.76 -1.47
CA PHE A 67 1.69 6.13 -0.58
C PHE A 67 1.49 6.53 0.88
N LYS A 68 0.98 7.74 1.16
CA LYS A 68 0.54 8.12 2.51
C LYS A 68 -0.63 7.26 3.01
N VAL A 69 -1.57 6.88 2.13
CA VAL A 69 -2.64 5.94 2.50
C VAL A 69 -2.06 4.57 2.83
N ILE A 70 -1.11 4.07 2.04
CA ILE A 70 -0.39 2.81 2.30
C ILE A 70 0.32 2.88 3.66
N TYR A 71 1.02 3.98 3.95
CA TYR A 71 1.65 4.21 5.25
C TYR A 71 0.64 4.14 6.40
N LEU A 72 -0.52 4.80 6.28
CA LEU A 72 -1.56 4.77 7.32
C LEU A 72 -2.19 3.39 7.50
N ILE A 73 -2.28 2.59 6.44
CA ILE A 73 -2.70 1.19 6.51
C ILE A 73 -1.65 0.38 7.29
N ASN A 74 -0.37 0.49 6.93
CA ASN A 74 0.73 -0.23 7.58
C ASN A 74 0.88 0.15 9.07
N LYS A 75 0.55 1.40 9.45
CA LYS A 75 0.49 1.83 10.86
C LYS A 75 -0.75 1.34 11.62
N GLY A 76 -1.68 0.64 10.96
CA GLY A 76 -2.93 0.17 11.56
C GLY A 76 -3.93 1.28 11.88
N ILE A 77 -3.73 2.48 11.34
CA ILE A 77 -4.65 3.62 11.48
C ILE A 77 -5.86 3.41 10.56
N VAL A 78 -5.61 2.93 9.33
CA VAL A 78 -6.64 2.59 8.36
C VAL A 78 -6.78 1.06 8.29
N LEU A 79 -7.91 0.55 8.78
CA LEU A 79 -8.22 -0.88 8.75
C LEU A 79 -9.06 -1.24 7.51
N VAL A 80 -8.86 -2.45 6.99
CA VAL A 80 -9.54 -2.97 5.79
C VAL A 80 -10.61 -3.99 6.17
N GLY A 81 -11.76 -3.98 5.48
CA GLY A 81 -12.83 -4.96 5.69
C GLY A 81 -13.79 -4.65 6.85
N GLY A 82 -14.51 -5.67 7.31
CA GLY A 82 -15.54 -5.59 8.34
C GLY A 82 -15.01 -5.77 9.77
N LYS A 83 -15.86 -5.52 10.76
CA LYS A 83 -15.57 -5.82 12.19
C LYS A 83 -14.28 -5.20 12.74
N LYS A 84 -13.88 -4.04 12.21
CA LYS A 84 -12.71 -3.24 12.64
C LYS A 84 -12.60 -3.02 14.16
N ARG A 85 -13.75 -2.77 14.81
CA ARG A 85 -13.84 -2.55 16.27
C ARG A 85 -13.61 -3.82 17.11
N ALA A 86 -13.59 -4.99 16.48
CA ALA A 86 -13.36 -6.28 17.12
C ALA A 86 -11.92 -6.79 16.90
N GLY A 87 -10.99 -5.92 16.49
CA GLY A 87 -9.59 -6.28 16.30
C GLY A 87 -9.26 -6.90 14.94
N LEU A 88 -10.17 -6.81 13.96
CA LEU A 88 -9.97 -7.35 12.61
C LEU A 88 -9.60 -6.24 11.60
N GLY A 89 -8.97 -6.66 10.49
CA GLY A 89 -8.68 -5.78 9.37
C GLY A 89 -7.31 -5.10 9.39
N TYR A 90 -6.40 -5.56 10.25
CA TYR A 90 -4.99 -5.19 10.21
C TYR A 90 -4.31 -5.89 9.04
N ILE A 91 -3.71 -5.12 8.15
CA ILE A 91 -2.91 -5.62 7.04
C ILE A 91 -1.61 -4.81 6.95
N SER A 92 -0.59 -5.40 6.35
CA SER A 92 0.62 -4.70 5.91
C SER A 92 0.75 -4.87 4.41
N ILE A 93 1.03 -3.77 3.72
CA ILE A 93 1.30 -3.71 2.29
C ILE A 93 2.81 -3.55 2.12
N ILE A 94 3.41 -4.51 1.41
CA ILE A 94 4.83 -4.51 1.07
C ILE A 94 4.94 -4.31 -0.44
N ILE A 95 5.77 -3.35 -0.85
CA ILE A 95 6.01 -3.01 -2.25
C ILE A 95 7.22 -3.78 -2.73
N ASP A 96 6.99 -4.76 -3.60
CA ASP A 96 8.07 -5.56 -4.19
C ASP A 96 8.68 -4.88 -5.44
N LYS A 97 7.83 -4.22 -6.24
CA LYS A 97 8.19 -3.79 -7.59
C LYS A 97 7.43 -2.53 -8.02
N ILE A 98 8.15 -1.58 -8.64
CA ILE A 98 7.60 -0.40 -9.29
C ILE A 98 8.03 -0.39 -10.76
N ILE A 99 7.04 -0.22 -11.64
CA ILE A 99 7.25 -0.09 -13.09
C ILE A 99 6.74 1.28 -13.52
N TYR A 100 7.63 2.13 -14.00
CA TYR A 100 7.30 3.43 -14.56
C TYR A 100 7.47 3.40 -16.08
N LYS A 101 6.42 3.81 -16.81
CA LYS A 101 6.40 3.81 -18.28
C LYS A 101 6.01 5.19 -18.78
N THR A 102 6.87 5.78 -19.60
CA THR A 102 6.58 6.94 -20.44
C THR A 102 6.55 6.50 -21.91
N SER A 103 6.18 7.41 -22.82
CA SER A 103 6.21 7.14 -24.26
C SER A 103 7.59 6.68 -24.75
N ASP A 104 8.65 7.18 -24.13
CA ASP A 104 10.02 7.01 -24.60
C ASP A 104 10.88 6.11 -23.70
N LYS A 105 10.50 5.93 -22.42
CA LYS A 105 11.31 5.22 -21.42
C LYS A 105 10.48 4.29 -20.55
N THR A 106 11.04 3.14 -20.21
CA THR A 106 10.53 2.28 -19.13
C THR A 106 11.60 2.18 -18.06
N SER A 107 11.29 2.68 -16.87
CA SER A 107 12.13 2.53 -15.68
C SER A 107 11.56 1.43 -14.80
N LEU A 108 12.41 0.50 -14.40
CA LEU A 108 12.04 -0.60 -13.53
C LEU A 108 12.81 -0.50 -12.21
N LEU A 109 12.10 -0.66 -11.11
CA LEU A 109 12.67 -0.88 -9.79
C LEU A 109 12.04 -2.14 -9.22
N ASP A 110 12.85 -3.16 -9.00
CA ASP A 110 12.40 -4.47 -8.55
C ASP A 110 13.36 -4.94 -7.46
N TYR A 111 12.83 -5.32 -6.29
CA TYR A 111 13.64 -5.77 -5.16
C TYR A 111 14.53 -6.95 -5.56
N ASP A 112 14.01 -7.90 -6.33
CA ASP A 112 14.74 -9.12 -6.66
C ASP A 112 15.83 -8.89 -7.75
N ASP A 113 15.79 -7.74 -8.45
CA ASP A 113 16.72 -7.38 -9.55
C ASP A 113 17.58 -6.13 -9.25
N LEU A 114 17.63 -5.68 -7.98
CA LEU A 114 18.36 -4.48 -7.55
C LEU A 114 19.84 -4.45 -7.98
N ASP A 115 20.50 -5.61 -7.98
CA ASP A 115 21.93 -5.74 -8.32
C ASP A 115 22.22 -5.64 -9.82
N ASN A 116 21.22 -5.94 -10.66
CA ASN A 116 21.34 -5.94 -12.12
C ASN A 116 20.98 -4.59 -12.75
N LEU A 117 20.44 -3.65 -11.96
CA LEU A 117 20.08 -2.32 -12.43
C LEU A 117 21.35 -1.51 -12.73
N THR A 118 21.56 -1.21 -14.01
CA THR A 118 22.66 -0.33 -14.48
C THR A 118 22.46 1.14 -14.06
N ILE A 119 21.26 1.48 -13.58
CA ILE A 119 20.85 2.83 -13.24
C ILE A 119 21.32 3.16 -11.82
N LYS A 120 21.89 4.36 -11.62
CA LYS A 120 22.32 4.81 -10.29
C LYS A 120 21.15 5.24 -9.40
N ASP A 121 20.15 5.89 -9.99
CA ASP A 121 18.99 6.42 -9.28
C ASP A 121 17.68 6.13 -10.03
N PHE A 122 16.64 5.74 -9.31
CA PHE A 122 15.29 5.64 -9.87
C PHE A 122 14.61 7.01 -9.82
N LYS A 123 14.30 7.55 -11.01
CA LYS A 123 13.77 8.91 -11.15
C LYS A 123 12.41 8.91 -11.85
N LEU A 124 11.43 9.52 -11.21
CA LEU A 124 10.17 9.96 -11.85
C LEU A 124 10.29 11.46 -12.17
N GLU A 125 10.33 11.75 -13.46
CA GLU A 125 10.33 13.11 -13.98
C GLU A 125 8.97 13.79 -13.71
N GLN A 126 8.99 15.12 -13.58
CA GLN A 126 7.80 15.93 -13.40
C GLN A 126 6.86 15.79 -14.61
N LEU A 127 5.55 15.63 -14.39
CA LEU A 127 4.60 15.79 -15.49
C LEU A 127 4.51 17.28 -15.85
N ASN A 128 4.96 17.63 -17.06
CA ASN A 128 4.80 18.97 -17.62
C ASN A 128 3.35 19.17 -18.10
N GLU A 129 2.38 19.18 -17.18
CA GLU A 129 1.03 19.63 -17.45
C GLU A 129 0.83 21.08 -17.01
N SER A 130 0.22 21.84 -17.90
CA SER A 130 0.07 23.30 -17.90
C SER A 130 -0.66 23.86 -16.66
N ASN A 131 0.11 24.15 -15.60
CA ASN A 131 -0.21 24.93 -14.38
C ASN A 131 -0.26 24.14 -13.04
N ILE A 132 0.13 22.87 -13.00
CA ILE A 132 0.24 22.13 -11.74
C ILE A 132 1.73 21.96 -11.40
N LYS A 133 2.18 22.54 -10.27
CA LYS A 133 3.48 22.23 -9.70
C LYS A 133 3.49 20.75 -9.35
N ASP A 134 4.34 19.99 -10.03
CA ASP A 134 4.57 18.59 -9.74
C ASP A 134 6.03 18.42 -9.32
N TYR A 135 6.35 17.33 -8.62
CA TYR A 135 7.66 17.18 -7.97
C TYR A 135 8.40 15.99 -8.53
N GLU A 136 9.69 16.19 -8.82
CA GLU A 136 10.57 15.10 -9.17
C GLU A 136 10.76 14.18 -7.95
N ILE A 137 10.62 12.87 -8.18
CA ILE A 137 10.94 11.85 -7.18
C ILE A 137 12.24 11.20 -7.64
N ASN A 138 13.29 11.32 -6.82
CA ASN A 138 14.58 10.71 -7.07
C ASN A 138 14.92 9.79 -5.90
N ILE A 139 15.12 8.51 -6.19
CA ILE A 139 15.42 7.47 -5.21
C ILE A 139 16.80 6.91 -5.53
N PRO A 140 17.84 7.23 -4.75
CA PRO A 140 19.17 6.68 -4.93
C PRO A 140 19.14 5.16 -4.71
N LEU A 141 19.69 4.36 -5.64
CA LEU A 141 19.74 2.91 -5.42
C LEU A 141 20.68 2.53 -4.26
N SER A 142 21.61 3.41 -3.87
CA SER A 142 22.44 3.23 -2.68
C SER A 142 21.63 3.01 -1.41
N ASP A 143 20.47 3.66 -1.32
CA ASP A 143 19.64 3.64 -0.12
C ASP A 143 18.84 2.34 -0.03
N LEU A 144 18.62 1.69 -1.18
CA LEU A 144 17.84 0.46 -1.34
C LEU A 144 18.70 -0.80 -1.30
N LYS A 145 20.00 -0.70 -1.64
CA LYS A 145 20.91 -1.85 -1.63
C LYS A 145 21.10 -2.41 -0.23
N GLU A 146 21.25 -3.73 -0.16
CA GLU A 146 21.50 -4.48 1.09
C GLU A 146 20.36 -4.40 2.13
N LYS A 147 19.19 -3.88 1.75
CA LYS A 147 18.01 -3.76 2.61
C LYS A 147 17.15 -5.03 2.60
N SER A 148 16.46 -5.30 3.70
CA SER A 148 15.38 -6.29 3.68
C SER A 148 14.25 -5.84 2.75
N ARG A 149 13.37 -6.76 2.38
CA ARG A 149 12.22 -6.46 1.53
C ARG A 149 11.25 -5.48 2.20
N GLU A 150 11.10 -5.58 3.52
CA GLU A 150 10.31 -4.66 4.32
C GLU A 150 10.97 -3.27 4.35
N GLU A 151 12.27 -3.20 4.62
CA GLU A 151 13.03 -1.93 4.63
C GLU A 151 13.00 -1.25 3.25
N PHE A 152 13.15 -2.02 2.18
CA PHE A 152 13.01 -1.52 0.80
C PHE A 152 11.64 -0.88 0.59
N SER A 153 10.56 -1.56 0.98
CA SER A 153 9.20 -1.05 0.85
C SER A 153 9.00 0.22 1.68
N ASP A 154 9.49 0.26 2.91
CA ASP A 154 9.35 1.41 3.80
C ASP A 154 10.08 2.64 3.24
N ILE A 155 11.32 2.48 2.75
CA ILE A 155 12.09 3.56 2.11
C ILE A 155 11.35 4.11 0.89
N LEU A 156 10.77 3.24 0.04
CA LEU A 156 9.96 3.70 -1.09
C LEU A 156 8.78 4.55 -0.61
N ILE A 157 8.04 4.08 0.38
CA ILE A 157 6.90 4.81 0.93
C ILE A 157 7.31 6.20 1.42
N GLU A 158 8.43 6.31 2.12
CA GLU A 158 8.97 7.58 2.58
C GLU A 158 9.29 8.54 1.43
N TYR A 159 10.02 8.07 0.41
CA TYR A 159 10.39 8.89 -0.76
C TYR A 159 9.16 9.42 -1.52
N PHE A 160 8.13 8.60 -1.72
CA PHE A 160 6.90 9.06 -2.36
C PHE A 160 6.12 10.04 -1.47
N MET A 161 6.10 9.82 -0.15
CA MET A 161 5.45 10.74 0.79
C MET A 161 6.13 12.11 0.84
N GLU A 162 7.46 12.18 0.71
CA GLU A 162 8.16 13.46 0.64
C GLU A 162 7.67 14.35 -0.51
N ALA A 163 7.33 13.75 -1.66
CA ALA A 163 6.80 14.49 -2.80
C ALA A 163 5.46 15.19 -2.46
N TRP A 164 4.61 14.50 -1.68
CA TRP A 164 3.37 15.08 -1.17
C TRP A 164 3.65 16.17 -0.13
N ASP A 165 4.55 15.92 0.82
CA ASP A 165 4.86 16.90 1.87
C ASP A 165 5.48 18.19 1.29
N LYS A 166 6.32 18.09 0.26
CA LYS A 166 6.83 19.23 -0.52
C LYS A 166 5.69 20.01 -1.17
N PHE A 167 4.75 19.32 -1.83
CA PHE A 167 3.56 19.95 -2.43
C PHE A 167 2.71 20.71 -1.40
N VAL A 168 2.46 20.11 -0.23
CA VAL A 168 1.66 20.75 0.82
C VAL A 168 2.36 22.00 1.36
N ARG A 169 3.66 21.91 1.66
CA ARG A 169 4.46 23.04 2.19
C ARG A 169 4.55 24.22 1.22
N ASP A 170 4.56 23.96 -0.08
CA ASP A 170 4.61 25.03 -1.09
C ASP A 170 3.27 25.76 -1.25
N LYS A 171 2.16 25.17 -0.80
CA LYS A 171 0.80 25.66 -1.05
C LYS A 171 0.14 26.32 0.17
N TYR A 172 0.59 25.98 1.39
CA TYR A 172 0.04 26.46 2.66
C TYR A 172 1.16 26.94 3.58
#